data_AF-A0A024K4V3-F1
#
_entry.id   AF-A0A024K4V3-F1
#
_cell.length_a   1.000
_cell.length_b   1.000
_cell.length_c   1.000
_cell.angle_alpha   90.00
_cell.angle_beta   90.00
_cell.angle_gamma   90.00
#
_symmetry.space_group_name_H-M   'P 1'
#
loop_
_entity.id
_entity.type
_entity.pdbx_description
1 polymer ?
#
loop_
_entity_poly.entity_id
_entity_poly.type
_entity_poly.pdbx_seq_one_letter_code
_entity_poly.pdbx_strand_id
1 'polypeptide(L)'
;MNPDTFCTSDQWSMIASAPSTSQLAGVLGGFLITAIALLFDRSSREGVHTLALFASAVLILMLDSFLFSLISGTHPPDSGDRQGICAIAWTQGNLATGMLAAGTTGLFAGLGWMLASHVVNKVPKDDPADIRAYCFLADLGGWLTFGAAMATTLIMSETNIDYLHFVLGHTPPLWQTGAIVTFSALVIVLDFVVVYIRTKNLNRSLANTAEPTQLALRSIKVATVGTLFLAVAASWLAVSLARFPIGWLTTPNGAFVMFVLALSLLVPTIISTAACYSVASTDEGPGRRSA
;
A
#
# COMPACT_ATOMS: atom_id res chain seq x y z
N MET A 1 -17.01 18.39 -19.52
CA MET A 1 -15.85 18.81 -20.33
C MET A 1 -15.48 17.61 -21.20
N ASN A 2 -15.27 17.77 -22.52
CA ASN A 2 -14.86 16.63 -23.33
C ASN A 2 -13.40 16.28 -23.00
N PRO A 3 -13.08 15.02 -22.65
CA PRO A 3 -11.70 14.63 -22.37
C PRO A 3 -10.78 14.89 -23.58
N ASP A 4 -9.52 15.15 -23.31
CA ASP A 4 -8.46 15.19 -24.33
C ASP A 4 -7.97 13.76 -24.65
N THR A 5 -7.05 13.63 -25.60
CA THR A 5 -6.47 12.34 -26.02
C THR A 5 -5.59 11.68 -24.96
N PHE A 6 -5.24 12.41 -23.90
CA PHE A 6 -4.44 11.92 -22.78
C PHE A 6 -5.26 11.66 -21.52
N CYS A 7 -6.59 11.84 -21.58
CA CYS A 7 -7.49 11.69 -20.44
C CYS A 7 -7.05 12.52 -19.21
N THR A 8 -6.66 13.76 -19.44
CA THR A 8 -6.11 14.70 -18.45
C THR A 8 -7.20 15.19 -17.51
N SER A 9 -7.00 15.01 -16.19
CA SER A 9 -7.80 15.62 -15.12
C SER A 9 -7.41 17.09 -14.92
N ASP A 10 -7.94 17.73 -13.86
CA ASP A 10 -7.59 19.12 -13.53
C ASP A 10 -6.10 19.30 -13.16
N GLN A 11 -5.39 18.22 -12.83
CA GLN A 11 -3.99 18.28 -12.37
C GLN A 11 -3.01 17.43 -13.19
N TRP A 12 -3.41 16.28 -13.73
CA TRP A 12 -2.49 15.35 -14.41
C TRP A 12 -3.19 14.37 -15.36
N SER A 13 -2.39 13.70 -16.20
CA SER A 13 -2.87 12.66 -17.12
C SER A 13 -2.47 11.27 -16.62
N MET A 14 -3.47 10.40 -16.50
CA MET A 14 -3.26 8.99 -16.18
C MET A 14 -2.44 8.27 -17.27
N ILE A 15 -2.71 8.51 -18.55
CA ILE A 15 -2.01 7.85 -19.66
C ILE A 15 -0.56 8.34 -19.75
N ALA A 16 -0.31 9.65 -19.62
CA ALA A 16 1.03 10.21 -19.73
C ALA A 16 1.96 9.81 -18.59
N SER A 17 1.41 9.65 -17.38
CA SER A 17 2.16 9.26 -16.18
C SER A 17 2.37 7.75 -16.06
N ALA A 18 1.57 6.93 -16.73
CA ALA A 18 1.59 5.48 -16.62
C ALA A 18 2.98 4.84 -16.86
N PRO A 19 3.78 5.24 -17.88
CA PRO A 19 5.12 4.70 -18.05
C PRO A 19 6.03 4.91 -16.83
N SER A 20 6.03 6.11 -16.25
CA SER A 20 6.83 6.42 -15.07
C SER A 20 6.38 5.64 -13.83
N THR A 21 5.07 5.47 -13.65
CA THR A 21 4.54 4.70 -12.52
C THR A 21 4.82 3.19 -12.68
N SER A 22 4.72 2.67 -13.91
CA SER A 22 5.12 1.29 -14.24
C SER A 22 6.58 1.01 -13.90
N GLN A 23 7.48 1.96 -14.22
CA GLN A 23 8.90 1.86 -13.88
C GLN A 23 9.14 1.89 -12.38
N LEU A 24 8.50 2.81 -11.66
CA LEU A 24 8.57 2.87 -10.19
C LEU A 24 8.18 1.54 -9.56
N ALA A 25 7.04 0.98 -9.96
CA ALA A 25 6.56 -0.32 -9.48
C ALA A 25 7.55 -1.45 -9.78
N GLY A 26 8.10 -1.46 -11.00
CA GLY A 26 9.12 -2.43 -11.41
C GLY A 26 10.41 -2.36 -10.58
N VAL A 27 10.90 -1.15 -10.27
CA VAL A 27 12.09 -0.95 -9.42
C VAL A 27 11.83 -1.42 -7.99
N LEU A 28 10.67 -1.08 -7.41
CA LEU A 28 10.30 -1.54 -6.07
C LEU A 28 10.18 -3.07 -6.02
N GLY A 29 9.57 -3.68 -7.04
CA GLY A 29 9.48 -5.13 -7.18
C GLY A 29 10.85 -5.80 -7.32
N GLY A 30 11.75 -5.23 -8.12
CA GLY A 30 13.13 -5.72 -8.27
C GLY A 30 13.92 -5.66 -6.96
N PHE A 31 13.82 -4.54 -6.24
CA PHE A 31 14.45 -4.38 -4.92
C PHE A 31 13.95 -5.43 -3.92
N LEU A 32 12.65 -5.74 -3.90
CA LEU A 32 12.10 -6.81 -3.06
C LEU A 32 12.68 -8.18 -3.40
N ILE A 33 12.84 -8.52 -4.69
CA ILE A 33 13.44 -9.80 -5.10
C ILE A 33 14.85 -9.92 -4.54
N THR A 34 15.64 -8.84 -4.60
CA THR A 34 16.98 -8.81 -3.97
C THR A 34 16.90 -8.99 -2.46
N ALA A 35 15.97 -8.30 -1.78
CA ALA A 35 15.79 -8.44 -0.34
C ALA A 35 15.39 -9.89 0.06
N ILE A 36 14.53 -10.53 -0.71
CA ILE A 36 14.14 -11.93 -0.53
C ILE A 36 15.35 -12.86 -0.68
N ALA A 37 16.18 -12.65 -1.71
CA ALA A 37 17.38 -13.47 -1.92
C ALA A 37 18.36 -13.38 -0.74
N LEU A 38 18.53 -12.18 -0.17
CA LEU A 38 19.37 -11.97 1.02
C LEU A 38 18.75 -12.57 2.30
N LEU A 39 17.42 -12.61 2.40
CA LEU A 39 16.74 -13.22 3.54
C LEU A 39 16.73 -14.75 3.49
N PHE A 40 16.69 -15.37 2.30
CA PHE A 40 16.73 -16.82 2.16
C PHE A 40 18.00 -17.46 2.75
N ASP A 41 19.11 -16.72 2.73
CA ASP A 41 20.38 -17.16 3.31
C ASP A 41 20.36 -17.19 4.85
N ARG A 42 19.36 -16.57 5.50
CA ARG A 42 19.23 -16.50 6.96
C ARG A 42 18.08 -17.40 7.46
N SER A 43 18.42 -18.51 8.12
CA SER A 43 17.48 -19.49 8.68
C SER A 43 16.80 -19.04 9.99
N SER A 44 16.00 -17.97 9.96
CA SER A 44 15.19 -17.55 11.12
C SER A 44 13.70 -17.80 10.93
N ARG A 45 13.01 -18.17 12.02
CA ARG A 45 11.54 -18.38 12.05
C ARG A 45 10.76 -17.09 11.72
N GLU A 46 11.33 -15.94 12.07
CA GLU A 46 10.82 -14.60 11.77
C GLU A 46 10.96 -14.24 10.28
N GLY A 47 12.01 -14.79 9.62
CA GLY A 47 12.25 -14.64 8.20
C GLY A 47 11.12 -15.19 7.33
N VAL A 48 10.46 -16.28 7.73
CA VAL A 48 9.41 -16.94 6.91
C VAL A 48 8.20 -16.03 6.67
N HIS A 49 7.75 -15.30 7.70
CA HIS A 49 6.60 -14.40 7.57
C HIS A 49 6.92 -13.13 6.79
N THR A 50 8.13 -12.58 7.00
CA THR A 50 8.63 -11.43 6.23
C THR A 50 8.80 -11.80 4.76
N LEU A 51 9.26 -13.02 4.47
CA LEU A 51 9.41 -13.56 3.12
C LEU A 51 8.06 -13.75 2.44
N ALA A 52 7.03 -14.21 3.17
CA ALA A 52 5.67 -14.28 2.64
C ALA A 52 5.12 -12.89 2.29
N LEU A 53 5.32 -11.89 3.16
CA LEU A 53 4.93 -10.50 2.90
C LEU A 53 5.65 -9.95 1.67
N PHE A 54 6.96 -10.11 1.57
CA PHE A 54 7.74 -9.70 0.41
C PHE A 54 7.32 -10.40 -0.87
N ALA A 55 7.09 -11.71 -0.85
CA ALA A 55 6.62 -12.44 -2.03
C ALA A 55 5.26 -11.91 -2.53
N SER A 56 4.32 -11.63 -1.61
CA SER A 56 3.04 -11.01 -1.97
C SER A 56 3.20 -9.58 -2.51
N ALA A 57 4.14 -8.81 -1.94
CA ALA A 57 4.44 -7.44 -2.37
C ALA A 57 5.14 -7.42 -3.75
N VAL A 58 6.00 -8.39 -4.06
CA VAL A 58 6.58 -8.55 -5.40
C VAL A 58 5.48 -8.82 -6.42
N LEU A 59 4.59 -9.76 -6.12
CA LEU A 59 3.51 -10.13 -7.03
C LEU A 59 2.60 -8.93 -7.35
N ILE A 60 2.16 -8.20 -6.32
CA ILE A 60 1.27 -7.04 -6.51
C ILE A 60 1.97 -5.92 -7.28
N LEU A 61 3.25 -5.62 -7.01
CA LEU A 61 4.00 -4.59 -7.72
C LEU A 61 4.32 -4.98 -9.17
N MET A 62 4.55 -6.26 -9.43
CA MET A 62 4.79 -6.75 -10.79
C MET A 62 3.51 -6.67 -11.63
N LEU A 63 2.36 -7.05 -11.06
CA LEU A 63 1.05 -6.91 -11.70
C LEU A 63 0.67 -5.43 -11.88
N ASP A 64 0.99 -4.58 -10.89
CA ASP A 64 0.80 -3.14 -10.99
C ASP A 64 1.61 -2.52 -12.14
N SER A 65 2.90 -2.86 -12.23
CA SER A 65 3.78 -2.45 -13.33
C SER A 65 3.23 -2.87 -14.69
N PHE A 66 2.70 -4.10 -14.78
CA PHE A 66 2.03 -4.60 -15.98
C PHE A 66 0.76 -3.82 -16.33
N LEU A 67 -0.10 -3.51 -15.34
CA LEU A 67 -1.32 -2.71 -15.56
C LEU A 67 -0.99 -1.30 -16.05
N PHE A 68 -0.05 -0.61 -15.42
CA PHE A 68 0.39 0.71 -15.90
C PHE A 68 1.01 0.65 -17.31
N SER A 69 1.70 -0.43 -17.65
CA SER A 69 2.19 -0.66 -19.01
C SER A 69 1.03 -0.77 -20.01
N LEU A 70 -0.04 -1.51 -19.68
CA LEU A 70 -1.25 -1.58 -20.52
C LEU A 70 -1.94 -0.21 -20.66
N ILE A 71 -2.05 0.55 -19.56
CA ILE A 71 -2.66 1.89 -19.58
C ILE A 71 -1.88 2.82 -20.51
N SER A 72 -0.55 2.75 -20.51
CA SER A 72 0.29 3.58 -21.38
C SER A 72 0.07 3.34 -22.88
N GLY A 73 -0.40 2.15 -23.25
CA GLY A 73 -0.78 1.80 -24.62
C GLY A 73 -2.22 2.18 -24.99
N THR A 74 -2.98 2.82 -24.09
CA THR A 74 -4.36 3.23 -24.37
C THR A 74 -4.37 4.47 -25.24
N HIS A 75 -5.07 4.40 -26.37
CA HIS A 75 -5.22 5.51 -27.31
C HIS A 75 -6.70 5.86 -27.49
N PRO A 76 -7.21 6.90 -26.78
CA PRO A 76 -8.55 7.42 -27.00
C PRO A 76 -8.67 7.99 -28.43
N PRO A 77 -9.68 7.60 -29.21
CA PRO A 77 -9.83 8.03 -30.60
C PRO A 77 -10.18 9.52 -30.70
N ASP A 78 -9.78 10.12 -31.84
CA ASP A 78 -10.08 11.53 -32.15
C ASP A 78 -11.58 11.76 -32.38
N SER A 79 -12.28 10.76 -32.91
CA SER A 79 -13.73 10.75 -33.12
C SER A 79 -14.36 9.50 -32.49
N GLY A 80 -15.37 9.65 -31.64
CA GLY A 80 -16.07 8.54 -30.99
C GLY A 80 -16.29 8.76 -29.49
N ASP A 81 -16.56 7.67 -28.76
CA ASP A 81 -16.81 7.68 -27.32
C ASP A 81 -15.50 7.76 -26.51
N ARG A 82 -14.89 8.95 -26.52
CA ARG A 82 -13.65 9.24 -25.79
C ARG A 82 -13.86 9.20 -24.27
N GLN A 83 -15.04 9.60 -23.81
CA GLN A 83 -15.37 9.65 -22.39
C GLN A 83 -15.38 8.24 -21.78
N GLY A 84 -15.95 7.25 -22.47
CA GLY A 84 -15.93 5.87 -22.03
C GLY A 84 -14.50 5.29 -21.91
N ILE A 85 -13.64 5.56 -22.89
CA ILE A 85 -12.25 5.07 -22.87
C ILE A 85 -11.45 5.73 -21.75
N CYS A 86 -11.62 7.03 -21.54
CA CYS A 86 -10.98 7.71 -20.42
C CYS A 86 -11.49 7.21 -19.06
N ALA A 87 -12.79 6.94 -18.92
CA ALA A 87 -13.34 6.33 -17.71
C ALA A 87 -12.71 4.95 -17.45
N ILE A 88 -12.50 4.13 -18.48
CA ILE A 88 -11.79 2.85 -18.36
C ILE A 88 -10.34 3.05 -17.90
N ALA A 89 -9.61 3.95 -18.56
CA ALA A 89 -8.21 4.23 -18.22
C ALA A 89 -8.06 4.72 -16.77
N TRP A 90 -8.93 5.62 -16.31
CA TRP A 90 -8.96 6.08 -14.93
C TRP A 90 -9.37 4.99 -13.94
N THR A 91 -10.30 4.11 -14.31
CA THR A 91 -10.67 2.96 -13.47
C THR A 91 -9.48 2.01 -13.30
N GLN A 92 -8.80 1.67 -14.40
CA GLN A 92 -7.60 0.82 -14.36
C GLN A 92 -6.48 1.47 -13.55
N GLY A 93 -6.23 2.76 -13.79
CA GLY A 93 -5.21 3.53 -13.08
C GLY A 93 -5.47 3.67 -11.59
N ASN A 94 -6.73 3.81 -11.18
CA ASN A 94 -7.09 3.86 -9.76
C ASN A 94 -6.86 2.51 -9.06
N LEU A 95 -7.22 1.39 -9.72
CA LEU A 95 -6.94 0.04 -9.21
C LEU A 95 -5.44 -0.24 -9.10
N ALA A 96 -4.67 0.13 -10.13
CA ALA A 96 -3.21 0.02 -10.15
C ALA A 96 -2.59 0.87 -9.02
N THR A 97 -3.00 2.14 -8.88
CA THR A 97 -2.54 3.00 -7.78
C THR A 97 -2.76 2.37 -6.39
N GLY A 98 -3.91 1.73 -6.16
CA GLY A 98 -4.15 0.99 -4.91
C GLY A 98 -3.21 -0.22 -4.73
N MET A 99 -2.88 -0.93 -5.81
CA MET A 99 -1.90 -2.02 -5.81
C MET A 99 -0.48 -1.52 -5.50
N LEU A 100 -0.06 -0.43 -6.15
CA LEU A 100 1.21 0.24 -5.88
C LEU A 100 1.32 0.65 -4.40
N ALA A 101 0.26 1.23 -3.83
CA ALA A 101 0.21 1.66 -2.45
C ALA A 101 0.40 0.49 -1.46
N ALA A 102 -0.37 -0.59 -1.65
CA ALA A 102 -0.26 -1.80 -0.84
C ALA A 102 1.12 -2.46 -0.96
N GLY A 103 1.66 -2.55 -2.18
CA GLY A 103 2.99 -3.12 -2.45
C GLY A 103 4.12 -2.30 -1.83
N THR A 104 4.08 -0.97 -1.98
CA THR A 104 5.07 -0.05 -1.41
C THR A 104 5.06 -0.12 0.12
N THR A 105 3.88 -0.09 0.73
CA THR A 105 3.76 -0.19 2.19
C THR A 105 4.23 -1.56 2.70
N GLY A 106 3.90 -2.64 1.98
CA GLY A 106 4.39 -3.99 2.28
C GLY A 106 5.92 -4.11 2.21
N LEU A 107 6.56 -3.44 1.26
CA LEU A 107 8.01 -3.37 1.14
C LEU A 107 8.65 -2.69 2.36
N PHE A 108 8.20 -1.49 2.71
CA PHE A 108 8.80 -0.77 3.84
C PHE A 108 8.49 -1.46 5.18
N ALA A 109 7.30 -2.03 5.34
CA ALA A 109 6.95 -2.81 6.52
C ALA A 109 7.85 -4.04 6.68
N GLY A 110 8.08 -4.80 5.61
CA GLY A 110 8.97 -5.96 5.67
C GLY A 110 10.44 -5.59 5.91
N LEU A 111 10.91 -4.45 5.36
CA LEU A 111 12.23 -3.91 5.70
C LEU A 111 12.33 -3.53 7.18
N GLY A 112 11.31 -2.86 7.73
CA GLY A 112 11.24 -2.53 9.14
C GLY A 112 11.32 -3.76 10.04
N TRP A 113 10.66 -4.85 9.65
CA TRP A 113 10.77 -6.16 10.31
C TRP A 113 12.17 -6.77 10.22
N MET A 114 12.82 -6.68 9.06
CA MET A 114 14.19 -7.17 8.86
C MET A 114 15.19 -6.40 9.74
N LEU A 115 15.02 -5.08 9.87
CA LEU A 115 15.84 -4.25 10.76
C LEU A 115 15.59 -4.60 12.23
N ALA A 116 14.32 -4.72 12.64
CA ALA A 116 13.97 -5.05 14.02
C ALA A 116 14.46 -6.45 14.43
N SER A 117 14.31 -7.46 13.57
CA SER A 117 14.83 -8.81 13.82
C SER A 117 16.36 -8.85 13.87
N HIS A 118 17.04 -8.03 13.06
CA HIS A 118 18.49 -7.89 13.15
C HIS A 118 18.94 -7.30 14.48
N VAL A 119 18.25 -6.25 14.94
CA VAL A 119 18.47 -5.60 16.24
C VAL A 119 18.28 -6.61 17.38
N VAL A 120 17.13 -7.29 17.44
CA VAL A 120 16.80 -8.24 18.52
C VAL A 120 17.80 -9.41 18.59
N ASN A 121 18.30 -9.89 17.45
CA ASN A 121 19.30 -10.96 17.42
C ASN A 121 20.73 -10.51 17.82
N LYS A 122 21.03 -9.21 17.73
CA LYS A 122 22.35 -8.64 18.06
C LYS A 122 22.45 -8.06 19.48
N VAL A 123 21.39 -7.45 19.99
CA VAL A 123 21.36 -6.82 21.34
C VAL A 123 21.82 -7.76 22.47
N PRO A 124 21.56 -9.09 22.46
CA PRO A 124 22.07 -9.98 23.51
C PRO A 124 23.60 -10.21 23.48
N LYS A 125 24.31 -9.73 22.45
CA LYS A 125 25.72 -10.06 22.19
C LYS A 125 26.69 -8.88 22.32
N ASP A 126 26.21 -7.64 22.26
CA ASP A 126 27.04 -6.42 22.18
C ASP A 126 26.85 -5.50 23.40
N ASP A 127 27.79 -4.57 23.61
CA ASP A 127 27.90 -3.66 24.75
C ASP A 127 26.66 -2.73 24.92
N PRO A 128 26.33 -2.31 26.16
CA PRO A 128 25.16 -1.47 26.44
C PRO A 128 25.19 -0.08 25.78
N ALA A 129 26.34 0.37 25.27
CA ALA A 129 26.47 1.61 24.51
C ALA A 129 25.81 1.54 23.11
N ASP A 130 25.73 0.35 22.50
CA ASP A 130 25.20 0.16 21.15
C ASP A 130 23.67 0.04 21.11
N ILE A 131 23.04 -0.17 22.27
CA ILE A 131 21.57 -0.31 22.40
C ILE A 131 20.85 0.91 21.82
N ARG A 132 21.37 2.13 22.04
CA ARG A 132 20.75 3.36 21.53
C ARG A 132 20.80 3.44 19.99
N ALA A 133 21.90 3.02 19.38
CA ALA A 133 22.04 2.98 17.93
C ALA A 133 21.09 1.94 17.31
N TYR A 134 20.93 0.79 17.96
CA TYR A 134 19.99 -0.24 17.54
C TYR A 134 18.52 0.16 17.71
N CYS A 135 18.16 0.89 18.78
CA CYS A 135 16.82 1.46 18.94
C CYS A 135 16.48 2.44 17.81
N PHE A 136 17.43 3.32 17.45
CA PHE A 136 17.24 4.24 16.33
C PHE A 136 16.99 3.52 15.00
N LEU A 137 17.69 2.41 14.75
CA LEU A 137 17.50 1.61 13.54
C LEU A 137 16.12 0.95 13.48
N ALA A 138 15.62 0.46 14.61
CA ALA A 138 14.26 -0.10 14.71
C ALA A 138 13.18 0.98 14.55
N ASP A 139 13.39 2.16 15.14
CA ASP A 139 12.50 3.32 14.99
C ASP A 139 12.42 3.76 13.53
N LEU A 140 13.56 3.81 12.83
CA LEU A 140 13.63 4.17 11.42
C LEU A 140 12.75 3.25 10.56
N GLY A 141 12.72 1.95 10.84
CA GLY A 141 11.86 1.00 10.12
C GLY A 141 10.37 1.30 10.27
N GLY A 142 9.93 1.65 11.49
CA GLY A 142 8.54 2.05 11.75
C GLY A 142 8.18 3.37 11.05
N TRP A 143 9.03 4.38 11.15
CA TRP A 143 8.82 5.69 10.52
C TRP A 143 8.85 5.65 9.00
N LEU A 144 9.71 4.83 8.39
CA LEU A 144 9.73 4.63 6.94
C LEU A 144 8.44 3.96 6.46
N THR A 145 7.93 2.97 7.21
CA THR A 145 6.65 2.33 6.91
C THR A 145 5.51 3.34 6.98
N PHE A 146 5.47 4.18 8.02
CA PHE A 146 4.49 5.25 8.13
C PHE A 146 4.59 6.27 6.99
N GLY A 147 5.81 6.71 6.65
CA GLY A 147 6.03 7.66 5.56
C GLY A 147 5.53 7.12 4.21
N ALA A 148 5.76 5.83 3.94
CA ALA A 148 5.24 5.16 2.75
C ALA A 148 3.71 5.05 2.76
N ALA A 149 3.12 4.63 3.88
CA ALA A 149 1.66 4.56 4.07
C ALA A 149 0.99 5.92 3.86
N MET A 150 1.54 6.97 4.47
CA MET A 150 1.03 8.33 4.35
C MET A 150 1.10 8.83 2.90
N ALA A 151 2.28 8.74 2.26
CA ALA A 151 2.46 9.23 0.90
C ALA A 151 1.54 8.51 -0.09
N THR A 152 1.42 7.19 0.03
CA THR A 152 0.57 6.40 -0.86
C THR A 152 -0.92 6.65 -0.61
N THR A 153 -1.35 6.84 0.65
CA THR A 153 -2.74 7.20 0.97
C THR A 153 -3.12 8.57 0.39
N LEU A 154 -2.21 9.55 0.42
CA LEU A 154 -2.44 10.86 -0.20
C LEU A 154 -2.58 10.75 -1.72
N ILE A 155 -1.69 9.99 -2.37
CA ILE A 155 -1.77 9.74 -3.82
C ILE A 155 -3.09 9.06 -4.17
N MET A 156 -3.48 8.01 -3.43
CA MET A 156 -4.75 7.34 -3.64
C MET A 156 -5.96 8.27 -3.47
N SER A 157 -5.92 9.17 -2.48
CA SER A 157 -6.98 10.15 -2.25
C SER A 157 -7.24 11.00 -3.50
N GLU A 158 -6.20 11.58 -4.07
CA GLU A 158 -6.29 12.40 -5.29
C GLU A 158 -6.74 11.55 -6.50
N THR A 159 -6.15 10.37 -6.69
CA THR A 159 -6.53 9.48 -7.80
C THR A 159 -8.00 9.03 -7.73
N ASN A 160 -8.54 8.83 -6.54
CA ASN A 160 -9.95 8.47 -6.36
C ASN A 160 -10.91 9.64 -6.67
N ILE A 161 -10.50 10.87 -6.36
CA ILE A 161 -11.28 12.07 -6.70
C ILE A 161 -11.33 12.26 -8.22
N ASP A 162 -10.18 12.15 -8.89
CA ASP A 162 -10.09 12.23 -10.35
C ASP A 162 -10.87 11.09 -11.03
N TYR A 163 -10.81 9.87 -10.49
CA TYR A 163 -11.61 8.75 -10.95
C TYR A 163 -13.12 9.07 -10.95
N LEU A 164 -13.64 9.62 -9.84
CA LEU A 164 -15.05 9.99 -9.74
C LEU A 164 -15.44 11.07 -10.76
N HIS A 165 -14.55 12.03 -11.03
CA HIS A 165 -14.78 13.07 -12.02
C HIS A 165 -15.03 12.47 -13.42
N PHE A 166 -14.24 11.48 -13.85
CA PHE A 166 -14.39 10.87 -15.17
C PHE A 166 -15.56 9.89 -15.28
N VAL A 167 -15.85 9.14 -14.21
CA VAL A 167 -16.96 8.17 -14.23
C VAL A 167 -18.33 8.86 -14.13
N LEU A 168 -18.44 9.93 -13.33
CA LEU A 168 -19.68 10.68 -13.20
C LEU A 168 -19.91 11.67 -14.37
N GLY A 169 -18.84 12.02 -15.11
CA GLY A 169 -18.90 12.99 -16.21
C GLY A 169 -19.13 14.43 -15.75
N HIS A 170 -19.19 14.67 -14.45
CA HIS A 170 -19.34 15.97 -13.81
C HIS A 170 -18.42 16.05 -12.58
N THR A 171 -18.17 17.28 -12.11
CA THR A 171 -17.41 17.50 -10.87
C THR A 171 -18.11 16.81 -9.70
N PRO A 172 -17.41 15.95 -8.94
CA PRO A 172 -18.02 15.29 -7.80
C PRO A 172 -18.48 16.34 -6.78
N PRO A 173 -19.65 16.15 -6.15
CA PRO A 173 -20.13 17.08 -5.14
C PRO A 173 -19.16 17.12 -3.96
N LEU A 174 -19.02 18.30 -3.34
CA LEU A 174 -18.06 18.55 -2.25
C LEU A 174 -18.15 17.55 -1.08
N TRP A 175 -19.33 16.96 -0.85
CA TRP A 175 -19.50 15.95 0.20
C TRP A 175 -18.76 14.64 -0.11
N GLN A 176 -18.67 14.22 -1.38
CA GLN A 176 -17.95 13.00 -1.78
C GLN A 176 -16.44 13.20 -1.68
N THR A 177 -15.95 14.31 -2.22
CA THR A 177 -14.54 14.71 -2.09
C THR A 177 -14.17 14.87 -0.61
N GLY A 178 -15.01 15.56 0.17
CA GLY A 178 -14.81 15.73 1.60
C GLY A 178 -14.79 14.40 2.37
N ALA A 179 -15.65 13.43 1.99
CA ALA A 179 -15.66 12.10 2.59
C ALA A 179 -14.37 11.32 2.32
N ILE A 180 -13.87 11.33 1.07
CA ILE A 180 -12.61 10.66 0.70
C ILE A 180 -11.43 11.29 1.48
N VAL A 181 -11.31 12.62 1.45
CA VAL A 181 -10.23 13.33 2.14
C VAL A 181 -10.29 13.11 3.66
N THR A 182 -11.48 13.17 4.25
CA THR A 182 -11.65 12.93 5.70
C THR A 182 -11.32 11.49 6.07
N PHE A 183 -11.74 10.52 5.25
CA PHE A 183 -11.38 9.11 5.44
C PHE A 183 -9.86 8.91 5.37
N SER A 184 -9.20 9.43 4.35
CA SER A 184 -7.74 9.38 4.21
C SER A 184 -7.02 10.03 5.39
N ALA A 185 -7.48 11.19 5.86
CA ALA A 185 -6.93 11.86 7.03
C ALA A 185 -7.07 11.02 8.31
N LEU A 186 -8.23 10.40 8.52
CA LEU A 186 -8.46 9.51 9.67
C LEU A 186 -7.53 8.28 9.63
N VAL A 187 -7.34 7.68 8.45
CA VAL A 187 -6.42 6.54 8.28
C VAL A 187 -4.97 6.97 8.56
N ILE A 188 -4.53 8.13 8.07
CA ILE A 188 -3.18 8.64 8.34
C ILE A 188 -2.97 8.87 9.85
N VAL A 189 -3.96 9.46 10.53
CA VAL A 189 -3.88 9.66 11.99
C VAL A 189 -3.86 8.32 12.73
N LEU A 190 -4.66 7.34 12.30
CA LEU A 190 -4.67 6.00 12.86
C LEU A 190 -3.31 5.33 12.71
N ASP A 191 -2.74 5.33 11.50
CA ASP A 191 -1.44 4.73 11.19
C ASP A 191 -0.32 5.42 12.00
N PHE A 192 -0.37 6.75 12.12
CA PHE A 192 0.57 7.51 12.96
C PHE A 192 0.50 7.07 14.43
N VAL A 193 -0.70 7.01 15.00
CA VAL A 193 -0.91 6.61 16.41
C VAL A 193 -0.43 5.17 16.62
N VAL A 194 -0.74 4.26 15.70
CA VAL A 194 -0.33 2.85 15.77
C VAL A 194 1.19 2.74 15.76
N VAL A 195 1.87 3.36 14.78
CA VAL A 195 3.33 3.32 14.69
C VAL A 195 3.96 3.95 15.93
N TYR A 196 3.49 5.12 16.35
CA TYR A 196 4.02 5.80 17.54
C TYR A 196 3.92 4.94 18.81
N ILE A 197 2.78 4.29 19.07
CA ILE A 197 2.59 3.42 20.24
C ILE A 197 3.52 2.20 20.15
N ARG A 198 3.59 1.55 18.98
CA ARG A 198 4.38 0.33 18.78
C ARG A 198 5.88 0.60 18.92
N THR A 199 6.37 1.66 18.29
CA THR A 199 7.75 2.12 18.39
C THR A 199 8.12 2.43 19.85
N LYS A 200 7.24 3.12 20.58
CA LYS A 200 7.45 3.40 22.01
C LYS A 200 7.50 2.13 22.86
N ASN A 201 6.63 1.16 22.60
CA ASN A 201 6.62 -0.11 23.32
C ASN A 201 7.87 -0.94 23.05
N LEU A 202 8.34 -0.97 21.79
CA LEU A 202 9.58 -1.65 21.41
C LEU A 202 10.79 -1.06 22.14
N ASN A 203 10.94 0.27 22.12
CA ASN A 203 12.04 0.96 22.80
C ASN A 203 12.03 0.72 24.31
N ARG A 204 10.84 0.72 24.93
CA ARG A 204 10.70 0.40 26.34
C ARG A 204 11.13 -1.04 26.65
N SER A 205 10.79 -1.98 25.78
CA SER A 205 11.13 -3.38 25.97
C SER A 205 12.61 -3.67 25.72
N LEU A 206 13.23 -3.00 24.74
CA LEU A 206 14.68 -3.10 24.48
C LEU A 206 15.52 -2.52 25.64
N ALA A 207 14.99 -1.50 26.34
CA ALA A 207 15.62 -0.98 27.54
C ALA A 207 15.54 -1.94 28.75
N ASN A 208 14.60 -2.89 28.75
CA ASN A 208 14.42 -3.88 29.79
C ASN A 208 15.09 -5.20 29.40
N THR A 209 16.39 -5.35 29.68
CA THR A 209 17.19 -6.55 29.36
C THR A 209 16.80 -7.81 30.14
N ALA A 210 15.84 -7.73 31.07
CA ALA A 210 15.47 -8.80 31.98
C ALA A 210 14.51 -9.85 31.38
N GLU A 211 13.78 -9.54 30.29
CA GLU A 211 12.87 -10.47 29.62
C GLU A 211 13.19 -10.59 28.12
N PRO A 212 13.14 -11.81 27.53
CA PRO A 212 13.34 -11.99 26.10
C PRO A 212 12.17 -11.36 25.33
N THR A 213 12.47 -10.36 24.50
CA THR A 213 11.48 -9.66 23.67
C THR A 213 10.84 -10.62 22.65
N GLN A 214 9.56 -10.97 22.84
CA GLN A 214 8.81 -11.76 21.86
C GLN A 214 8.09 -10.85 20.87
N LEU A 215 8.42 -11.00 19.59
CA LEU A 215 7.80 -10.26 18.51
C LEU A 215 6.41 -10.83 18.20
N ALA A 216 5.37 -9.99 18.16
CA ALA A 216 4.01 -10.43 17.87
C ALA A 216 3.72 -10.50 16.35
N LEU A 217 3.76 -11.69 15.75
CA LEU A 217 3.61 -11.91 14.29
C LEU A 217 2.16 -11.96 13.77
N ARG A 218 1.13 -11.70 14.59
CA ARG A 218 -0.26 -12.02 14.26
C ARG A 218 -0.84 -11.22 13.07
N SER A 219 -0.37 -10.00 12.84
CA SER A 219 -0.93 -9.09 11.81
C SER A 219 -0.37 -9.31 10.40
N ILE A 220 0.85 -9.86 10.26
CA ILE A 220 1.50 -10.02 8.95
C ILE A 220 0.65 -10.89 8.02
N LYS A 221 -0.03 -11.91 8.55
CA LYS A 221 -0.93 -12.78 7.77
C LYS A 221 -2.06 -12.00 7.11
N VAL A 222 -2.63 -11.02 7.80
CA VAL A 222 -3.73 -10.19 7.26
C VAL A 222 -3.19 -9.33 6.12
N ALA A 223 -2.03 -8.71 6.30
CA ALA A 223 -1.38 -7.93 5.26
C ALA A 223 -1.06 -8.80 4.03
N THR A 224 -0.44 -9.97 4.20
CA THR A 224 -0.08 -10.87 3.09
C THR A 224 -1.32 -11.37 2.32
N VAL A 225 -2.33 -11.86 3.03
CA VAL A 225 -3.56 -12.37 2.39
C VAL A 225 -4.34 -11.24 1.73
N GLY A 226 -4.41 -10.08 2.37
CA GLY A 226 -5.03 -8.87 1.82
C GLY A 226 -4.34 -8.41 0.54
N THR A 227 -3.01 -8.33 0.52
CA THR A 227 -2.22 -7.98 -0.66
C THR A 227 -2.45 -8.97 -1.81
N LEU A 228 -2.47 -10.27 -1.53
CA LEU A 228 -2.72 -11.28 -2.56
C LEU A 228 -4.15 -11.21 -3.11
N PHE A 229 -5.14 -11.02 -2.23
CA PHE A 229 -6.52 -10.81 -2.64
C PHE A 229 -6.66 -9.57 -3.53
N LEU A 230 -6.07 -8.44 -3.11
CA LEU A 230 -6.08 -7.20 -3.86
C LEU A 230 -5.42 -7.37 -5.23
N ALA A 231 -4.24 -8.01 -5.28
CA ALA A 231 -3.51 -8.25 -6.51
C ALA A 231 -4.35 -9.02 -7.54
N VAL A 232 -5.03 -10.08 -7.12
CA VAL A 232 -5.88 -10.89 -7.99
C VAL A 232 -7.15 -10.13 -8.38
N ALA A 233 -7.88 -9.57 -7.41
CA ALA A 233 -9.16 -8.92 -7.64
C ALA A 233 -9.02 -7.65 -8.51
N ALA A 234 -8.05 -6.79 -8.21
CA ALA A 234 -7.80 -5.57 -8.96
C ALA A 234 -7.29 -5.87 -10.37
N SER A 235 -6.36 -6.82 -10.55
CA SER A 235 -5.87 -7.20 -11.88
C SER A 235 -6.97 -7.82 -12.74
N TRP A 236 -7.75 -8.74 -12.17
CA TRP A 236 -8.88 -9.37 -12.87
C TRP A 236 -9.90 -8.33 -13.32
N LEU A 237 -10.27 -7.41 -12.42
CA LEU A 237 -11.20 -6.33 -12.75
C LEU A 237 -10.60 -5.46 -13.86
N ALA A 238 -9.38 -4.94 -13.67
CA ALA A 238 -8.72 -4.03 -14.60
C ALA A 238 -8.63 -4.57 -16.04
N VAL A 239 -8.25 -5.83 -16.21
CA VAL A 239 -8.15 -6.48 -17.54
C VAL A 239 -9.54 -6.76 -18.13
N SER A 240 -10.55 -7.01 -17.28
CA SER A 240 -11.91 -7.29 -17.73
C SER A 240 -12.70 -6.04 -18.14
N LEU A 241 -12.26 -4.83 -17.73
CA LEU A 241 -12.94 -3.56 -18.04
C LEU A 241 -13.17 -3.35 -19.54
N ALA A 242 -12.20 -3.70 -20.38
CA ALA A 242 -12.32 -3.56 -21.83
C ALA A 242 -13.38 -4.49 -22.46
N ARG A 243 -13.85 -5.50 -21.74
CA ARG A 243 -14.89 -6.44 -22.20
C ARG A 243 -16.29 -6.06 -21.75
N PHE A 244 -16.41 -5.15 -20.79
CA PHE A 244 -17.73 -4.69 -20.34
C PHE A 244 -18.28 -3.64 -21.30
N PRO A 245 -19.60 -3.65 -21.57
CA PRO A 245 -20.21 -2.62 -22.39
C PRO A 245 -20.02 -1.25 -21.72
N ILE A 246 -19.58 -0.26 -22.49
CA ILE A 246 -19.25 1.09 -21.99
C ILE A 246 -20.43 1.72 -21.24
N GLY A 247 -21.66 1.37 -21.61
CA GLY A 247 -22.87 1.79 -20.88
C GLY A 247 -22.91 1.36 -19.42
N TRP A 248 -22.32 0.23 -19.03
CA TRP A 248 -22.23 -0.19 -17.61
C TRP A 248 -21.21 0.64 -16.81
N LEU A 249 -20.25 1.24 -17.50
CA LEU A 249 -19.18 2.06 -16.92
C LEU A 249 -19.56 3.54 -16.86
N THR A 250 -20.38 3.99 -17.81
CA THR A 250 -20.77 5.41 -18.00
C THR A 250 -22.20 5.73 -17.54
N THR A 251 -23.08 4.74 -17.42
CA THR A 251 -24.32 4.90 -16.64
C THR A 251 -23.98 4.58 -15.18
N PRO A 252 -24.30 5.47 -14.22
CA PRO A 252 -23.76 5.37 -12.87
C PRO A 252 -24.40 4.21 -12.10
N ASN A 253 -23.87 3.01 -12.30
CA ASN A 253 -24.13 1.88 -11.44
C ASN A 253 -23.35 2.11 -10.15
N GLY A 254 -23.98 2.75 -9.17
CA GLY A 254 -23.36 3.10 -7.89
C GLY A 254 -22.69 1.92 -7.19
N ALA A 255 -23.20 0.69 -7.39
CA ALA A 255 -22.57 -0.52 -6.85
C ALA A 255 -21.19 -0.79 -7.46
N PHE A 256 -21.03 -0.56 -8.76
CA PHE A 256 -19.75 -0.73 -9.45
C PHE A 256 -18.72 0.32 -9.00
N VAL A 257 -19.13 1.58 -8.90
CA VAL A 257 -18.28 2.67 -8.41
C VAL A 257 -17.82 2.39 -6.98
N MET A 258 -18.75 1.99 -6.09
CA MET A 258 -18.42 1.61 -4.73
C MET A 258 -17.49 0.40 -4.65
N PHE A 259 -17.63 -0.56 -5.57
CA PHE A 259 -16.74 -1.72 -5.65
C PHE A 259 -15.32 -1.31 -6.08
N VAL A 260 -15.17 -0.42 -7.06
CA VAL A 260 -13.87 0.12 -7.45
C VAL A 260 -13.24 0.93 -6.31
N LEU A 261 -14.00 1.80 -5.63
CA LEU A 261 -13.52 2.54 -4.46
C LEU A 261 -13.11 1.59 -3.32
N ALA A 262 -13.84 0.48 -3.11
CA ALA A 262 -13.47 -0.50 -2.12
C ALA A 262 -12.11 -1.16 -2.43
N LEU A 263 -11.88 -1.55 -3.68
CA LEU A 263 -10.61 -2.17 -4.09
C LEU A 263 -9.44 -1.18 -4.19
N SER A 264 -9.70 0.06 -4.58
CA SER A 264 -8.66 1.08 -4.81
C SER A 264 -8.34 1.96 -3.60
N LEU A 265 -9.23 2.03 -2.61
CA LEU A 265 -9.06 2.88 -1.41
C LEU A 265 -9.20 2.10 -0.11
N LEU A 266 -10.31 1.39 0.10
CA LEU A 266 -10.59 0.73 1.38
C LEU A 266 -9.67 -0.47 1.64
N VAL A 267 -9.51 -1.38 0.67
CA VAL A 267 -8.68 -2.57 0.84
C VAL A 267 -7.19 -2.20 1.01
N PRO A 268 -6.59 -1.31 0.19
CA PRO A 268 -5.19 -0.93 0.38
C PRO A 268 -4.95 -0.19 1.70
N THR A 269 -5.88 0.64 2.17
CA THR A 269 -5.76 1.28 3.50
C THR A 269 -5.82 0.26 4.63
N ILE A 270 -6.70 -0.76 4.56
CA ILE A 270 -6.71 -1.87 5.52
C ILE A 270 -5.37 -2.62 5.51
N ILE A 271 -4.81 -2.89 4.33
CA ILE A 271 -3.49 -3.54 4.18
C ILE A 271 -2.39 -2.65 4.80
N SER A 272 -2.41 -1.35 4.51
CA SER A 272 -1.46 -0.36 5.05
C SER A 272 -1.51 -0.32 6.58
N THR A 273 -2.70 -0.19 7.16
CA THR A 273 -2.88 -0.20 8.61
C THR A 273 -2.47 -1.53 9.22
N ALA A 274 -2.77 -2.66 8.57
CA ALA A 274 -2.33 -3.97 9.04
C ALA A 274 -0.80 -4.11 9.01
N ALA A 275 -0.14 -3.52 8.00
CA ALA A 275 1.31 -3.46 7.88
C ALA A 275 1.94 -2.52 8.93
N CYS A 276 1.37 -1.33 9.16
CA CYS A 276 1.78 -0.41 10.23
C CYS A 276 1.57 -1.03 11.62
N TYR A 277 0.45 -1.72 11.84
CA TYR A 277 0.20 -2.45 13.08
C TYR A 277 1.14 -3.64 13.26
N SER A 278 1.65 -4.18 12.16
CA SER A 278 2.64 -5.24 12.19
C SER A 278 4.01 -4.74 12.63
N VAL A 279 4.31 -3.43 12.70
CA VAL A 279 5.62 -2.95 13.17
C VAL A 279 6.02 -3.65 14.47
N ALA A 280 7.26 -4.14 14.48
CA ALA A 280 7.83 -4.95 15.53
C ALA A 280 7.51 -4.35 16.91
N SER A 281 6.83 -5.14 17.73
CA SER A 281 6.42 -4.76 19.08
C SER A 281 6.42 -6.01 19.94
N THR A 282 6.71 -5.81 21.22
CA THR A 282 6.62 -6.86 22.21
C THR A 282 5.17 -7.07 22.65
N ASP A 283 4.85 -8.31 23.02
CA ASP A 283 3.52 -8.72 23.46
C ASP A 283 3.29 -8.33 24.93
N GLU A 284 3.30 -7.03 25.24
CA GLU A 284 2.71 -6.53 26.49
C GLU A 284 1.19 -6.46 26.32
N GLY A 285 0.53 -7.61 26.45
CA GLY A 285 -0.92 -7.65 26.51
C GLY A 285 -1.45 -6.75 27.64
N PRO A 286 -2.65 -6.14 27.50
CA PRO A 286 -3.24 -5.27 28.53
C PRO A 286 -3.43 -5.93 29.91
N GLY A 287 -3.29 -7.26 30.01
CA GLY A 287 -3.50 -8.05 31.22
C GLY A 287 -2.31 -8.19 32.16
N ARG A 288 -1.14 -7.62 31.88
CA ARG A 288 0.06 -7.76 32.74
C ARG A 288 0.39 -6.54 33.62
N ARG A 289 -0.53 -5.57 33.73
CA ARG A 289 -0.42 -4.44 34.67
C ARG A 289 -0.85 -4.75 36.11
N SER A 290 -1.17 -6.00 36.41
CA SER A 290 -1.57 -6.45 37.75
C SER A 290 -0.86 -7.74 38.13
N ALA A 291 0.45 -7.64 38.38
CA ALA A 291 1.20 -8.57 39.20
C ALA A 291 2.40 -7.81 39.79
#